data_AF-A0A2E5NYC6-F1
#
_entry.id   AF-A0A2E5NYC6-F1
#
_cell.length_a   1.000
_cell.length_b   1.000
_cell.length_c   1.000
_cell.angle_alpha   90.00
_cell.angle_beta   90.00
_cell.angle_gamma   90.00
#
_symmetry.space_group_name_H-M   'P 1'
#
loop_
_entity.id
_entity.type
_entity.pdbx_description
1 polymer ?
#
loop_
_entity_poly.entity_id
_entity_poly.type
_entity_poly.pdbx_seq_one_letter_code
_entity_poly.pdbx_strand_id
1 'polypeptide(L)'
;MKQGNSRSTIFHADLDAFYVEVERQYDHSLLGKPVIVGGMGPRGVVATASYEAREFGVHSAQPTTIARKLCPQGYFLPGNHSLYSEVSKKFMHILRRYSPTVLSVSIDEAYLDMSGTKEIYGPPIVAAETIRQKIRDSIGLPVSIGIGPNKL
;
A
#
# COMPACT_ATOMS: atom_id res chain seq x y z
N MET A 1 26.33 -13.35 31.97
CA MET A 1 26.36 -12.56 30.71
C MET A 1 24.99 -11.93 30.51
N LYS A 2 24.88 -10.60 30.59
CA LYS A 2 23.60 -9.89 30.45
C LYS A 2 23.19 -9.91 28.97
N GLN A 3 22.02 -10.47 28.66
CA GLN A 3 21.43 -10.44 27.32
C GLN A 3 21.29 -8.98 26.89
N GLY A 4 21.84 -8.64 25.72
CA GLY A 4 21.78 -7.30 25.15
C GLY A 4 20.34 -6.95 24.79
N ASN A 5 19.85 -5.84 25.33
CA ASN A 5 18.56 -5.26 25.00
C ASN A 5 18.64 -4.64 23.59
N SER A 6 18.58 -5.47 22.54
CA SER A 6 18.47 -4.96 21.16
C SER A 6 17.07 -4.39 21.00
N ARG A 7 16.95 -3.05 20.98
CA ARG A 7 15.69 -2.40 20.61
C ARG A 7 15.25 -2.92 19.24
N SER A 8 14.09 -3.54 19.19
CA SER A 8 13.51 -3.96 17.92
C SER A 8 13.29 -2.75 17.02
N THR A 9 13.58 -2.88 15.73
CA THR A 9 13.28 -1.87 14.72
C THR A 9 12.34 -2.50 13.72
N ILE A 10 11.06 -2.18 13.84
CA ILE A 10 10.00 -2.74 13.00
C ILE A 10 9.58 -1.70 11.97
N PHE A 11 9.57 -2.11 10.70
CA PHE A 11 9.00 -1.32 9.63
C PHE A 11 7.60 -1.82 9.32
N HIS A 12 6.70 -0.88 9.07
CA HIS A 12 5.36 -1.12 8.56
C HIS A 12 5.26 -0.49 7.18
N ALA A 13 5.15 -1.30 6.12
CA ALA A 13 5.08 -0.84 4.73
C ALA A 13 3.67 -1.05 4.18
N ASP A 14 3.09 0.00 3.60
CA ASP A 14 1.72 0.04 3.08
C ASP A 14 1.69 0.78 1.72
N LEU A 15 1.12 0.17 0.67
CA LEU A 15 1.01 0.78 -0.66
C LEU A 15 -0.16 1.78 -0.71
N ASP A 16 0.13 3.03 -1.04
CA ASP A 16 -0.88 4.08 -1.00
C ASP A 16 -1.94 3.90 -2.09
N ALA A 17 -3.22 3.92 -1.69
CA ALA A 17 -4.37 3.77 -2.59
C ALA A 17 -4.23 2.60 -3.59
N PHE A 18 -3.71 1.46 -3.10
CA PHE A 18 -3.18 0.35 -3.89
C PHE A 18 -3.96 0.03 -5.18
N TYR A 19 -5.25 -0.33 -5.08
CA TYR A 19 -6.03 -0.70 -6.27
C TYR A 19 -6.14 0.43 -7.30
N VAL A 20 -6.32 1.67 -6.85
CA VAL A 20 -6.42 2.83 -7.76
C VAL A 20 -5.11 3.06 -8.49
N GLU A 21 -3.98 3.03 -7.77
CA GLU A 21 -2.68 3.29 -8.38
C GLU A 21 -2.31 2.16 -9.35
N VAL A 22 -2.71 0.93 -9.04
CA VAL A 22 -2.57 -0.20 -9.96
C VAL A 22 -3.42 -0.04 -11.22
N GLU A 23 -4.69 0.36 -11.12
CA GLU A 23 -5.53 0.64 -12.29
C GLU A 23 -4.97 1.81 -13.13
N ARG A 24 -4.42 2.84 -12.48
CA ARG A 24 -3.79 3.99 -13.15
C ARG A 24 -2.55 3.63 -13.96
N GLN A 25 -1.79 2.61 -13.54
CA GLN A 25 -0.67 2.11 -14.33
C GLN A 25 -1.13 1.39 -15.61
N TYR A 26 -2.32 0.78 -15.58
CA TYR A 26 -2.86 0.08 -16.73
C TYR A 26 -3.60 1.03 -17.68
N ASP A 27 -4.33 2.01 -17.12
CA ASP A 27 -5.03 3.06 -17.85
C ASP A 27 -4.60 4.45 -17.35
N HIS A 28 -3.63 5.03 -18.04
CA HIS A 28 -3.10 6.36 -17.74
C HIS A 28 -4.15 7.47 -17.88
N SER A 29 -5.28 7.23 -18.55
CA SER A 29 -6.36 8.21 -18.64
C SER A 29 -7.04 8.47 -17.28
N LEU A 30 -6.78 7.63 -16.27
CA LEU A 30 -7.30 7.75 -14.91
C LEU A 30 -6.45 8.64 -13.98
N LEU A 31 -5.29 9.10 -14.44
CA LEU A 31 -4.41 9.97 -13.67
C LEU A 31 -5.07 11.32 -13.39
N GLY A 32 -5.01 11.78 -12.13
CA GLY A 32 -5.61 13.05 -11.70
C GLY A 32 -7.14 13.04 -11.62
N LYS A 33 -7.79 11.88 -11.84
CA LYS A 33 -9.24 11.75 -11.81
C LYS A 33 -9.72 11.11 -10.51
N PRO A 34 -10.95 11.43 -10.04
CA PRO A 34 -11.58 10.74 -8.92
C PRO A 34 -11.95 9.31 -9.31
N VAL A 35 -11.07 8.36 -9.00
CA VAL A 35 -11.26 6.92 -9.23
C VAL A 35 -11.74 6.24 -7.96
N ILE A 36 -12.70 5.33 -8.12
CA ILE A 36 -13.29 4.50 -7.06
C ILE A 36 -13.30 3.05 -7.55
N VAL A 37 -12.59 2.17 -6.85
CA VAL A 37 -12.59 0.72 -7.13
C VAL A 37 -13.50 0.02 -6.13
N GLY A 38 -14.41 -0.83 -6.59
CA GLY A 38 -15.27 -1.60 -5.68
C GLY A 38 -16.43 -2.31 -6.36
N GLY A 39 -17.33 -2.86 -5.54
CA GLY A 39 -18.51 -3.56 -6.03
C GLY A 39 -19.45 -2.63 -6.81
N MET A 40 -19.84 -3.05 -8.02
CA MET A 40 -20.69 -2.25 -8.92
C MET A 40 -22.20 -2.48 -8.73
N GLY A 41 -22.59 -3.54 -8.03
CA GLY A 41 -23.98 -3.88 -7.77
C GLY A 41 -24.66 -3.00 -6.71
N PRO A 42 -25.98 -3.17 -6.48
CA PRO A 42 -26.74 -2.38 -5.51
C PRO A 42 -26.28 -2.55 -4.05
N ARG A 43 -25.61 -3.68 -3.74
CA ARG A 43 -24.97 -3.95 -2.44
C ARG A 43 -23.44 -3.82 -2.49
N GLY A 44 -22.92 -3.15 -3.53
CA GLY A 44 -21.50 -2.92 -3.69
C GLY A 44 -20.94 -2.00 -2.62
N VAL A 45 -19.67 -2.21 -2.28
CA VAL A 45 -18.89 -1.37 -1.37
C VAL A 45 -17.63 -0.88 -2.07
N VAL A 46 -17.17 0.30 -1.69
CA VAL A 46 -15.90 0.87 -2.11
C VAL A 46 -14.77 0.05 -1.48
N ALA A 47 -13.93 -0.55 -2.30
CA ALA A 47 -12.72 -1.24 -1.84
C ALA A 47 -11.60 -0.23 -1.60
N THR A 48 -11.36 0.66 -2.56
CA THR A 48 -10.42 1.78 -2.41
C THR A 48 -10.87 2.98 -3.23
N ALA A 49 -10.47 4.17 -2.77
CA ALA A 49 -10.75 5.42 -3.45
C ALA A 49 -9.46 6.25 -3.59
N SER A 50 -9.31 6.89 -4.74
CA SER A 50 -8.26 7.87 -5.05
C SER A 50 -8.31 9.06 -4.09
N TYR A 51 -7.21 9.78 -3.94
CA TYR A 51 -7.19 11.00 -3.12
C TYR A 51 -8.19 12.04 -3.64
N GLU A 52 -8.31 12.18 -4.95
CA GLU A 52 -9.27 13.06 -5.61
C GLU A 52 -10.72 12.67 -5.28
N ALA A 53 -11.04 11.38 -5.18
CA ALA A 53 -12.37 10.93 -4.73
C ALA A 53 -12.59 11.13 -3.23
N ARG A 54 -11.53 11.00 -2.41
CA ARG A 54 -11.58 11.22 -0.95
C ARG A 54 -11.88 12.68 -0.61
N GLU A 55 -11.48 13.64 -1.45
CA GLU A 55 -11.85 15.05 -1.30
C GLU A 55 -13.37 15.28 -1.36
N PHE A 56 -14.11 14.42 -2.08
CA PHE A 56 -15.57 14.43 -2.11
C PHE A 56 -16.21 13.63 -0.96
N GLY A 57 -15.42 13.13 -0.01
CA GLY A 57 -15.89 12.32 1.12
C GLY A 57 -16.10 10.84 0.79
N VAL A 58 -15.54 10.34 -0.31
CA VAL A 58 -15.59 8.90 -0.61
C VAL A 58 -14.50 8.15 0.18
N HIS A 59 -14.90 7.17 0.97
CA HIS A 59 -13.98 6.34 1.76
C HIS A 59 -14.16 4.85 1.48
N SER A 60 -13.13 4.06 1.78
CA SER A 60 -13.20 2.59 1.76
C SER A 60 -14.28 2.07 2.71
N ALA A 61 -14.83 0.89 2.41
CA ALA A 61 -15.97 0.26 3.09
C ALA A 61 -17.30 1.02 3.02
N GLN A 62 -17.37 2.16 2.33
CA GLN A 62 -18.62 2.88 2.09
C GLN A 62 -19.48 2.17 1.03
N PRO A 63 -20.82 2.15 1.15
CA PRO A 63 -21.70 1.70 0.07
C PRO A 63 -21.46 2.47 -1.23
N THR A 64 -21.32 1.75 -2.35
CA THR A 64 -21.08 2.36 -3.68
C THR A 64 -22.20 3.32 -4.07
N THR A 65 -23.43 3.06 -3.63
CA THR A 65 -24.59 3.94 -3.84
C THR A 65 -24.42 5.31 -3.16
N ILE A 66 -23.79 5.37 -1.98
CA ILE A 66 -23.46 6.63 -1.30
C ILE A 66 -22.29 7.30 -2.02
N ALA A 67 -21.24 6.54 -2.38
CA ALA A 67 -20.10 7.08 -3.11
C ALA A 67 -20.51 7.75 -4.44
N ARG A 68 -21.46 7.17 -5.18
CA ARG A 68 -22.01 7.77 -6.42
C ARG A 68 -22.74 9.09 -6.19
N LYS A 69 -23.36 9.27 -5.02
CA LYS A 69 -24.02 10.54 -4.66
C LYS A 69 -23.00 11.60 -4.27
N LEU A 70 -21.96 11.21 -3.53
CA LEU A 70 -20.89 12.11 -3.09
C LEU A 70 -19.98 12.55 -4.24
N CYS A 71 -19.66 11.64 -5.15
CA CYS A 71 -18.81 11.89 -6.32
C CYS A 71 -19.48 11.42 -7.62
N PRO A 72 -20.47 12.18 -8.14
CA PRO A 72 -21.17 11.82 -9.39
C PRO A 72 -20.26 11.77 -10.62
N GLN A 73 -19.18 12.55 -10.63
CA GLN A 73 -18.14 12.58 -11.66
C GLN A 73 -17.08 11.48 -11.51
N GLY A 74 -17.21 10.62 -10.48
CA GLY A 74 -16.26 9.56 -10.18
C GLY A 74 -16.21 8.46 -11.22
N TYR A 75 -15.02 7.91 -11.43
CA TYR A 75 -14.77 6.75 -12.28
C TYR A 75 -14.88 5.48 -11.43
N PHE A 76 -15.97 4.73 -11.61
CA PHE A 76 -16.25 3.53 -10.83
C PHE A 76 -15.79 2.28 -11.58
N LEU A 77 -14.85 1.54 -11.00
CA LEU A 77 -14.24 0.36 -11.59
C LEU A 77 -14.58 -0.89 -10.75
N PRO A 78 -14.87 -2.04 -11.38
CA PRO A 78 -15.07 -3.30 -10.68
C PRO A 78 -13.78 -3.86 -10.06
N GLY A 79 -12.63 -3.44 -10.58
CA GLY A 79 -11.29 -3.84 -10.18
C GLY A 79 -10.80 -5.16 -10.78
N ASN A 80 -9.48 -5.33 -10.87
CA ASN A 80 -8.81 -6.51 -11.41
C ASN A 80 -7.95 -7.23 -10.36
N HIS A 81 -8.55 -8.18 -9.64
CA HIS A 81 -7.88 -8.92 -8.56
C HIS A 81 -6.67 -9.76 -9.02
N SER A 82 -6.65 -10.22 -10.28
CA SER A 82 -5.48 -10.94 -10.82
C SER A 82 -4.28 -10.00 -10.87
N LEU A 83 -4.49 -8.81 -11.42
CA LEU A 83 -3.46 -7.79 -11.55
C LEU A 83 -2.99 -7.30 -10.17
N TYR A 84 -3.91 -7.12 -9.22
CA TYR A 84 -3.56 -6.77 -7.84
C TYR A 84 -2.69 -7.85 -7.17
N SER A 85 -3.03 -9.13 -7.37
CA SER A 85 -2.24 -10.23 -6.83
C SER A 85 -0.83 -10.28 -7.40
N GLU A 86 -0.66 -10.01 -8.70
CA GLU A 86 0.65 -9.96 -9.34
C GLU A 86 1.54 -8.85 -8.79
N VAL A 87 0.98 -7.64 -8.63
CA VAL A 87 1.72 -6.50 -8.06
C VAL A 87 2.06 -6.75 -6.59
N SER A 88 1.11 -7.29 -5.81
CA SER A 88 1.34 -7.69 -4.42
C SER A 88 2.50 -8.68 -4.28
N LYS A 89 2.57 -9.71 -5.14
CA LYS A 89 3.68 -10.68 -5.15
C LYS A 89 5.03 -9.98 -5.39
N LYS A 90 5.10 -9.02 -6.31
CA LYS A 90 6.31 -8.24 -6.58
C LYS A 90 6.70 -7.38 -5.38
N PHE A 91 5.73 -6.68 -4.77
CA PHE A 91 5.93 -5.89 -3.55
C PHE A 91 6.52 -6.76 -2.43
N MET A 92 5.85 -7.88 -2.11
CA MET A 92 6.29 -8.80 -1.06
C MET A 92 7.64 -9.47 -1.38
N HIS A 93 7.96 -9.70 -2.65
CA HIS A 93 9.27 -10.20 -3.07
C HIS A 93 10.38 -9.17 -2.79
N ILE A 94 10.14 -7.89 -3.08
CA ILE A 94 11.09 -6.82 -2.79
C ILE A 94 11.36 -6.74 -1.29
N LEU A 95 10.32 -6.73 -0.45
CA LEU A 95 10.45 -6.64 1.00
C LEU A 95 11.30 -7.78 1.59
N ARG A 96 11.11 -9.02 1.10
CA ARG A 96 11.88 -10.20 1.53
C ARG A 96 13.37 -10.14 1.22
N ARG A 97 13.83 -9.20 0.38
CA ARG A 97 15.26 -8.97 0.14
C ARG A 97 15.92 -8.18 1.27
N TYR A 98 15.15 -7.43 2.05
CA TYR A 98 15.66 -6.57 3.11
C TYR A 98 15.62 -7.24 4.49
N SER A 99 14.67 -8.16 4.70
CA SER A 99 14.59 -8.94 5.94
C SER A 99 14.10 -10.36 5.67
N PRO A 100 14.66 -11.38 6.36
CA PRO A 100 14.07 -12.72 6.36
C PRO A 100 12.74 -12.77 7.13
N THR A 101 12.47 -11.80 7.99
CA THR A 101 11.28 -11.74 8.84
C THR A 101 10.29 -10.73 8.27
N VAL A 102 9.50 -11.18 7.29
CA VAL A 102 8.41 -10.40 6.69
C VAL A 102 7.07 -11.04 7.04
N LEU A 103 6.18 -10.28 7.65
CA LEU A 103 4.80 -10.67 7.93
C LEU A 103 3.85 -9.88 7.02
N SER A 104 3.27 -10.56 6.04
CA SER A 104 2.19 -10.02 5.20
C SER A 104 0.92 -9.87 6.05
N VAL A 105 0.34 -8.67 6.10
CA VAL A 105 -0.92 -8.39 6.80
C VAL A 105 -2.08 -8.44 5.82
N SER A 106 -1.89 -7.82 4.66
CA SER A 106 -2.79 -7.83 3.52
C SER A 106 -1.98 -8.02 2.22
N ILE A 107 -2.60 -7.75 1.08
CA ILE A 107 -1.96 -7.77 -0.23
C ILE A 107 -1.04 -6.55 -0.46
N ASP A 108 -1.30 -5.43 0.22
CA ASP A 108 -0.57 -4.16 0.11
C ASP A 108 0.22 -3.79 1.37
N GLU A 109 0.06 -4.56 2.46
CA GLU A 109 0.61 -4.22 3.77
C GLU A 109 1.50 -5.34 4.34
N ALA A 110 2.66 -4.98 4.87
CA ALA A 110 3.53 -5.92 5.58
C ALA A 110 4.38 -5.27 6.69
N TYR A 111 4.67 -6.06 7.73
CA TYR A 111 5.68 -5.75 8.73
C TYR A 111 7.02 -6.42 8.38
N LEU A 112 8.12 -5.69 8.60
CA LEU A 112 9.48 -6.20 8.47
C LEU A 112 10.23 -6.00 9.79
N ASP A 113 10.92 -7.03 10.26
CA ASP A 113 11.89 -6.86 11.35
C ASP A 113 13.24 -6.45 10.76
N MET A 114 13.64 -5.20 11.00
CA MET A 114 14.88 -4.60 10.55
C MET A 114 15.93 -4.52 11.66
N SER A 115 15.69 -5.20 12.79
CA SER A 115 16.61 -5.23 13.93
C SER A 115 17.98 -5.77 13.51
N GLY A 116 19.05 -5.05 13.89
CA GLY A 116 20.42 -5.46 13.56
C GLY A 116 20.86 -5.24 12.11
N THR A 117 20.01 -4.67 11.25
CA THR A 117 20.34 -4.47 9.83
C THR A 117 21.10 -3.17 9.53
N LYS A 118 21.40 -2.37 10.56
CA LYS A 118 21.98 -1.02 10.42
C LYS A 118 23.31 -1.01 9.66
N GLU A 119 24.17 -1.99 9.88
CA GLU A 119 25.48 -2.07 9.21
C GLU A 119 25.36 -2.47 7.73
N ILE A 120 24.21 -3.02 7.31
CA ILE A 120 23.96 -3.48 5.94
C ILE A 120 23.24 -2.39 5.13
N TYR A 121 22.20 -1.79 5.71
CA TYR A 121 21.31 -0.85 5.01
C TYR A 121 21.38 0.59 5.53
N GLY A 122 22.26 0.85 6.50
CA GLY A 122 22.39 2.15 7.14
C GLY A 122 21.34 2.40 8.24
N PRO A 123 21.24 3.65 8.73
CA PRO A 123 20.23 4.03 9.73
C PRO A 123 18.81 3.67 9.27
N PRO A 124 17.87 3.36 10.19
CA PRO A 124 16.52 2.93 9.84
C PRO A 124 15.81 3.83 8.83
N ILE A 125 15.94 5.16 8.97
CA ILE A 125 15.32 6.10 8.02
C ILE A 125 15.88 5.97 6.60
N VAL A 126 17.20 5.78 6.47
CA VAL A 126 17.88 5.59 5.18
C VAL A 126 17.48 4.26 4.55
N ALA A 127 17.39 3.20 5.36
CA ALA A 127 16.90 1.90 4.89
C ALA A 127 15.45 2.01 4.40
N ALA A 128 14.58 2.70 5.12
CA ALA A 128 13.19 2.93 4.71
C ALA A 128 13.12 3.70 3.39
N GLU A 129 13.86 4.81 3.24
CA GLU A 129 13.93 5.56 1.98
C GLU A 129 14.42 4.71 0.81
N THR A 130 15.44 3.89 1.04
CA THR A 130 15.97 2.95 0.04
C THR A 130 14.90 1.94 -0.39
N ILE A 131 14.14 1.38 0.57
CA ILE A 131 13.05 0.44 0.28
C ILE A 131 11.93 1.15 -0.50
N ARG A 132 11.53 2.35 -0.09
CA ARG A 132 10.51 3.15 -0.80
C ARG A 132 10.92 3.40 -2.25
N GLN A 133 12.16 3.86 -2.47
CA GLN A 133 12.67 4.11 -3.81
C GLN A 133 12.72 2.82 -4.63
N LYS A 134 13.17 1.71 -4.04
CA LYS A 134 13.23 0.43 -4.75
C LYS A 134 11.86 -0.05 -5.19
N ILE A 135 10.85 0.09 -4.34
CA ILE A 135 9.45 -0.23 -4.66
C ILE A 135 8.97 0.68 -5.78
N ARG A 136 9.17 2.01 -5.67
CA ARG A 136 8.81 2.96 -6.71
C ARG A 136 9.44 2.62 -8.06
N ASP A 137 10.72 2.27 -8.10
CA ASP A 137 11.42 1.95 -9.34
C ASP A 137 10.98 0.61 -9.94
N SER A 138 10.60 -0.35 -9.09
CA SER A 138 10.37 -1.74 -9.52
C SER A 138 8.91 -2.04 -9.83
N ILE A 139 7.98 -1.42 -9.11
CA ILE A 139 6.53 -1.58 -9.32
C ILE A 139 5.83 -0.28 -9.68
N GLY A 140 6.49 0.88 -9.66
CA GLY A 140 5.89 2.17 -10.07
C GLY A 140 4.87 2.75 -9.09
N LEU A 141 4.65 2.13 -7.94
CA LEU A 141 3.65 2.56 -6.96
C LEU A 141 4.28 3.33 -5.79
N PRO A 142 3.57 4.31 -5.23
CA PRO A 142 3.94 4.92 -3.95
C PRO A 142 3.76 3.94 -2.79
N VAL A 143 4.58 4.09 -1.74
CA VAL A 143 4.53 3.30 -0.52
C VAL A 143 4.89 4.16 0.67
N SER A 144 4.12 4.03 1.73
CA SER A 144 4.37 4.64 3.04
C SER A 144 5.07 3.62 3.94
N ILE A 145 6.11 4.06 4.67
CA ILE A 145 6.83 3.20 5.63
C ILE A 145 6.87 3.88 7.01
N GLY A 146 6.20 3.27 7.98
CA GLY A 146 6.30 3.61 9.40
C GLY A 146 7.45 2.86 10.07
N ILE A 147 8.12 3.48 11.04
CA ILE A 147 9.23 2.86 11.80
C ILE A 147 8.87 2.93 13.29
N GLY A 148 8.86 1.79 13.98
CA GLY A 148 8.51 1.70 15.38
C GLY A 148 9.31 0.64 16.15
N PRO A 149 9.23 0.64 17.49
CA PRO A 149 9.88 -0.38 18.32
C PRO A 149 9.12 -1.71 18.33
N ASN A 150 7.90 -1.74 17.79
CA ASN A 150 7.05 -2.92 17.68
C ASN A 150 6.02 -2.68 16.54
N LYS A 151 5.02 -3.56 16.40
CA LYS A 151 4.01 -3.53 15.32
C LYS A 151 2.76 -2.69 15.65
N LEU A 152 2.65 -2.12 16.85
CA LEU A 152 1.48 -1.41 17.37
C LEU A 152 1.68 0.11 17.35
#